data_AF-A0A537FT94-F1
#
_entry.id   AF-A0A537FT94-F1
#
_cell.length_a   1.000
_cell.length_b   1.000
_cell.length_c   1.000
_cell.angle_alpha   90.00
_cell.angle_beta   90.00
_cell.angle_gamma   90.00
#
_symmetry.space_group_name_H-M   'P 1'
#
loop_
_entity.id
_entity.type
_entity.pdbx_description
1 polymer ?
#
loop_
_entity_poly.entity_id
_entity_poly.type
_entity_poly.pdbx_seq_one_letter_code
_entity_poly.pdbx_strand_id
1 'polypeptide(L)'
;MITSRTRSELNEVASSAERSAVKIAAITGDVNDPVHRRRLLEETMKMGGVSLLVNNASELGETPRPELVNASLERFRQTLETNLVSPVALIQEALPQLEQTRGLVVNISSDASQVGYERWGIYGSSKAALDLVSKTLAAELKPRGISIVSVDPGDMRTQMHGPDHSMRRDELLFERPTELFASSPPELRGLARDDVRLMLSTPDGGNSHHRFRELPDLLSPGELLVVNESMTLPASLPAVSKRLGNIRLNLSTRFSEYLWVAEPRWSPGQPGPLDLEEGENLTVDGSTAKLLMRYPGIPRLWLVKFELPADMLMMKIGEPIHYGYAPAYPIKTYQTLFSRFPGSVEMPSAARPITDRVRDTLLGRGIGITGIVLHTGVSSLEIEDETVEHQVLYPEWFRVSAATANAVNTAHAHGKRVIAVGTTVVRALETAWSGSSVRPCTGDTSLYVHPGVRVHVVDGLLTGLHDPVTSHLAMLSAIAGIDRVKEAYNEAVEQRYLWHEFGDSHLILN
;
A
#
# COMPACT_ATOMS: atom_id res chain seq x y z
N MET A 1 1.78 -33.47 2.49
CA MET A 1 2.67 -33.79 3.63
C MET A 1 3.31 -32.48 4.09
N ILE A 2 3.47 -32.28 5.39
CA ILE A 2 4.11 -31.09 5.98
C ILE A 2 5.15 -31.52 7.01
N THR A 3 6.22 -30.74 7.15
CA THR A 3 7.30 -30.99 8.10
C THR A 3 7.84 -29.69 8.71
N SER A 4 8.23 -29.75 9.99
CA SER A 4 8.93 -28.68 10.71
C SER A 4 9.67 -29.26 11.92
N ARG A 5 10.60 -28.49 12.50
CA ARG A 5 11.28 -28.85 13.76
C ARG A 5 10.31 -28.81 14.96
N THR A 6 9.29 -27.96 14.90
CA THR A 6 8.38 -27.68 16.01
C THR A 6 7.06 -28.41 15.85
N ARG A 7 6.79 -29.39 16.72
CA ARG A 7 5.58 -30.22 16.64
C ARG A 7 4.28 -29.44 16.82
N SER A 8 4.25 -28.41 17.66
CA SER A 8 3.05 -27.59 17.90
C SER A 8 2.62 -26.83 16.65
N GLU A 9 3.56 -26.13 15.99
CA GLU A 9 3.31 -25.39 14.74
C GLU A 9 2.80 -26.32 13.64
N LEU A 10 3.35 -27.53 13.57
CA LEU A 10 2.93 -28.52 12.58
C LEU A 10 1.49 -29.01 12.79
N ASN A 11 1.10 -29.20 14.06
CA ASN A 11 -0.26 -29.61 14.41
C ASN A 11 -1.28 -28.51 14.10
N GLU A 12 -0.90 -27.25 14.32
CA GLU A 12 -1.75 -26.09 14.01
C GLU A 12 -2.04 -26.00 12.51
N VAL A 13 -1.00 -26.12 11.68
CA VAL A 13 -1.13 -26.14 10.21
C VAL A 13 -1.93 -27.36 9.74
N ALA A 14 -1.71 -28.53 10.35
CA ALA A 14 -2.51 -29.71 10.02
C ALA A 14 -4.01 -29.48 10.31
N SER A 15 -4.32 -28.93 11.48
CA SER A 15 -5.70 -28.67 11.93
C SER A 15 -6.42 -27.62 11.07
N SER A 16 -5.70 -26.59 10.60
CA SER A 16 -6.31 -25.55 9.76
C SER A 16 -6.75 -26.07 8.39
N ALA A 17 -6.07 -27.08 7.87
CA ALA A 17 -6.35 -27.67 6.56
C ALA A 17 -7.29 -28.91 6.60
N GLU A 18 -7.70 -29.39 7.78
CA GLU A 18 -8.77 -30.40 7.94
C GLU A 18 -10.12 -29.93 7.36
N ARG A 19 -10.33 -28.61 7.26
CA ARG A 19 -11.54 -28.02 6.65
C ARG A 19 -11.63 -28.23 5.13
N SER A 20 -10.55 -28.66 4.48
CA SER A 20 -10.42 -28.69 3.01
C SER A 20 -10.55 -30.09 2.38
N ALA A 21 -10.97 -31.12 3.13
CA ALA A 21 -11.05 -32.51 2.66
C ALA A 21 -9.73 -33.10 2.10
N VAL A 22 -8.59 -32.48 2.41
CA VAL A 22 -7.25 -32.92 1.97
C VAL A 22 -6.64 -33.85 3.02
N LYS A 23 -6.04 -34.96 2.57
CA LYS A 23 -5.28 -35.85 3.47
C LYS A 23 -3.91 -35.25 3.80
N ILE A 24 -3.65 -35.02 5.09
CA ILE A 24 -2.42 -34.40 5.58
C ILE A 24 -1.61 -35.42 6.39
N ALA A 25 -0.32 -35.54 6.07
CA ALA A 25 0.66 -36.25 6.87
C ALA A 25 1.63 -35.21 7.47
N ALA A 26 1.66 -35.11 8.80
CA ALA A 26 2.51 -34.19 9.55
C ALA A 26 3.66 -34.96 10.20
N ILE A 27 4.90 -34.68 9.78
CA ILE A 27 6.10 -35.37 10.27
C ILE A 27 7.08 -34.35 10.84
N THR A 28 7.23 -34.32 12.16
CA THR A 28 8.19 -33.45 12.85
C THR A 28 9.61 -33.96 12.66
N GLY A 29 10.55 -33.05 12.34
CA GLY A 29 11.98 -33.32 12.25
C GLY A 29 12.74 -32.18 11.55
N ASP A 30 14.06 -32.30 11.49
CA ASP A 30 14.94 -31.31 10.87
C ASP A 30 15.30 -31.74 9.44
N VAL A 31 15.10 -30.86 8.46
CA VAL A 31 15.46 -31.14 7.06
C VAL A 31 16.97 -31.25 6.83
N ASN A 32 17.77 -30.73 7.76
CA ASN A 32 19.22 -30.93 7.78
C ASN A 32 19.59 -32.39 8.10
N ASP A 33 18.71 -33.17 8.75
CA ASP A 33 18.94 -34.57 9.07
C ASP A 33 18.61 -35.50 7.88
N PRO A 34 19.59 -36.23 7.30
CA PRO A 34 19.35 -37.19 6.22
C PRO A 34 18.41 -38.34 6.60
N VAL A 35 18.33 -38.72 7.88
CA VAL A 35 17.38 -39.76 8.32
C VAL A 35 15.95 -39.25 8.21
N HIS A 36 15.73 -37.99 8.61
CA HIS A 36 14.43 -37.35 8.50
C HIS A 36 14.00 -37.16 7.05
N ARG A 37 14.88 -36.67 6.17
CA ARG A 37 14.57 -36.52 4.73
C ARG A 37 14.15 -37.84 4.07
N ARG A 38 14.86 -38.94 4.34
CA ARG A 38 14.46 -40.28 3.86
C ARG A 38 13.08 -40.68 4.35
N ARG A 39 12.79 -40.46 5.64
CA ARG A 39 11.48 -40.75 6.23
C ARG A 39 10.36 -39.95 5.54
N LEU A 40 10.58 -38.68 5.22
CA LEU A 40 9.62 -37.86 4.46
C LEU A 40 9.31 -38.52 3.09
N LEU A 41 10.35 -38.96 2.39
CA LEU A 41 10.23 -39.53 1.04
C LEU A 41 9.60 -40.94 1.02
N GLU A 42 9.80 -41.73 2.07
CA GLU A 42 9.10 -43.00 2.25
C GLU A 42 7.58 -42.79 2.44
N GLU A 43 7.20 -41.74 3.17
CA GLU A 43 5.79 -41.40 3.37
C GLU A 43 5.15 -40.82 2.10
N THR A 44 5.86 -39.99 1.31
CA THR A 44 5.33 -39.50 0.03
C THR A 44 5.13 -40.61 -0.99
N MET A 45 5.95 -41.65 -0.98
CA MET A 45 5.74 -42.82 -1.84
C MET A 45 4.39 -43.50 -1.56
N LYS A 46 4.00 -43.60 -0.28
CA LYS A 46 2.68 -44.12 0.12
C LYS A 46 1.53 -43.21 -0.31
N MET A 47 1.82 -41.96 -0.68
CA MET A 47 0.87 -40.93 -1.12
C MET A 47 0.87 -40.71 -2.64
N GLY A 48 1.57 -41.56 -3.42
CA GLY A 48 1.59 -41.47 -4.89
C GLY A 48 2.76 -40.70 -5.48
N GLY A 49 3.77 -40.35 -4.67
CA GLY A 49 4.97 -39.65 -5.09
C GLY A 49 4.91 -38.13 -4.90
N VAL A 50 6.03 -37.46 -5.16
CA VAL A 50 6.17 -36.01 -5.03
C VAL A 50 5.89 -35.35 -6.37
N SER A 51 4.73 -34.70 -6.53
CA SER A 51 4.41 -33.84 -7.69
C SER A 51 4.73 -32.37 -7.45
N LEU A 52 4.83 -31.95 -6.18
CA LEU A 52 5.22 -30.61 -5.76
C LEU A 52 6.13 -30.72 -4.53
N LEU A 53 7.32 -30.15 -4.60
CA LEU A 53 8.23 -29.97 -3.48
C LEU A 53 8.40 -28.48 -3.20
N VAL A 54 8.02 -28.02 -2.01
CA VAL A 54 8.22 -26.62 -1.58
C VAL A 54 9.28 -26.56 -0.50
N ASN A 55 10.45 -26.01 -0.83
CA ASN A 55 11.54 -25.78 0.13
C ASN A 55 11.32 -24.42 0.80
N ASN A 56 10.57 -24.43 1.91
CA ASN A 56 10.23 -23.26 2.71
C ASN A 56 11.11 -23.08 3.96
N ALA A 57 11.73 -24.16 4.47
CA ALA A 57 12.57 -24.10 5.67
C ALA A 57 13.75 -23.15 5.44
N SER A 58 13.98 -22.23 6.38
CA SER A 58 14.98 -21.17 6.23
C SER A 58 15.37 -20.58 7.59
N GLU A 59 16.56 -19.98 7.67
CA GLU A 59 17.09 -19.24 8.82
C GLU A 59 17.69 -17.89 8.38
N LEU A 60 17.60 -16.85 9.23
CA LEU A 60 18.25 -15.55 8.98
C LEU A 60 19.76 -15.55 9.32
N GLY A 61 20.21 -16.51 10.12
CA GLY A 61 21.54 -16.55 10.70
C GLY A 61 21.61 -15.94 12.10
N GLU A 62 22.67 -15.19 12.38
CA GLU A 62 22.92 -14.63 13.70
C GLU A 62 21.91 -13.54 14.08
N THR A 63 21.45 -13.56 15.34
CA THR A 63 20.50 -12.58 15.89
C THR A 63 21.02 -12.06 17.24
N PRO A 64 21.17 -10.73 17.43
CA PRO A 64 20.91 -9.66 16.46
C PRO A 64 21.89 -9.72 15.26
N ARG A 65 21.44 -9.23 14.11
CA ARG A 65 22.21 -9.31 12.85
C ARG A 65 23.47 -8.43 12.91
N PRO A 66 24.67 -9.01 12.82
CA PRO A 66 25.91 -8.24 12.82
C PRO A 66 26.21 -7.67 11.43
N GLU A 67 27.10 -6.69 11.36
CA GLU A 67 27.79 -6.38 10.10
C GLU A 67 28.49 -7.64 9.58
N LEU A 68 28.47 -7.87 8.27
CA LEU A 68 28.97 -9.13 7.69
C LEU A 68 30.43 -9.41 8.06
N VAL A 69 31.25 -8.37 8.15
CA VAL A 69 32.68 -8.48 8.54
C VAL A 69 32.88 -9.00 9.97
N ASN A 70 31.86 -8.89 10.82
CA ASN A 70 31.88 -9.30 12.23
C ASN A 70 31.03 -10.55 12.47
N ALA A 71 30.44 -11.14 11.43
CA ALA A 71 29.45 -12.21 11.57
C ALA A 71 30.07 -13.57 11.89
N SER A 72 29.38 -14.38 12.71
CA SER A 72 29.84 -15.74 13.04
C SER A 72 29.88 -16.65 11.81
N LEU A 73 31.07 -17.15 11.48
CA LEU A 73 31.25 -18.14 10.41
C LEU A 73 30.58 -19.48 10.73
N GLU A 74 30.36 -19.79 12.00
CA GLU A 74 29.58 -20.97 12.41
C GLU A 74 28.11 -20.79 12.03
N ARG A 75 27.50 -19.65 12.41
CA ARG A 75 26.12 -19.36 12.02
C ARG A 75 25.95 -19.22 10.53
N PHE A 76 26.92 -18.63 9.83
CA PHE A 76 26.89 -18.57 8.37
C PHE A 76 26.81 -19.98 7.77
N ARG A 77 27.68 -20.91 8.19
CA ARG A 77 27.63 -22.30 7.68
C ARG A 77 26.29 -22.98 7.97
N GLN A 78 25.73 -22.80 9.16
CA GLN A 78 24.43 -23.39 9.52
C GLN A 78 23.27 -22.79 8.72
N THR A 79 23.30 -21.49 8.41
CA THR A 79 22.33 -20.87 7.52
C THR A 79 22.46 -21.40 6.09
N LEU A 80 23.68 -21.60 5.58
CA LEU A 80 23.88 -22.26 4.29
C LEU A 80 23.40 -23.71 4.30
N GLU A 81 23.61 -24.45 5.39
CA GLU A 81 23.11 -25.81 5.51
C GLU A 81 21.59 -25.86 5.35
N THR A 82 20.88 -24.99 6.08
CA THR A 82 19.41 -24.97 6.06
C THR A 82 18.84 -24.37 4.76
N ASN A 83 19.37 -23.23 4.31
CA ASN A 83 18.78 -22.46 3.21
C ASN A 83 19.23 -22.93 1.82
N LEU A 84 20.32 -23.69 1.73
CA LEU A 84 20.93 -24.10 0.46
C LEU A 84 21.16 -25.61 0.37
N VAL A 85 21.92 -26.19 1.31
CA VAL A 85 22.33 -27.60 1.21
C VAL A 85 21.13 -28.53 1.37
N SER A 86 20.28 -28.28 2.35
CA SER A 86 19.07 -29.07 2.60
C SER A 86 18.07 -29.07 1.43
N PRO A 87 17.74 -27.93 0.80
CA PRO A 87 16.98 -27.91 -0.45
C PRO A 87 17.59 -28.77 -1.56
N VAL A 88 18.91 -28.68 -1.78
CA VAL A 88 19.60 -29.49 -2.78
C VAL A 88 19.53 -30.98 -2.44
N ALA A 89 19.81 -31.35 -1.20
CA ALA A 89 19.75 -32.73 -0.74
C ALA A 89 18.33 -33.32 -0.87
N LEU A 90 17.29 -32.55 -0.50
CA LEU A 90 15.89 -32.96 -0.69
C LEU A 90 15.56 -33.19 -2.17
N ILE A 91 16.01 -32.30 -3.07
CA ILE A 91 15.79 -32.47 -4.53
C ILE A 91 16.51 -33.73 -5.04
N GLN A 92 17.76 -33.97 -4.62
CA GLN A 92 18.54 -35.14 -5.00
C GLN A 92 17.87 -36.44 -4.53
N GLU A 93 17.42 -36.48 -3.29
CA GLU A 93 16.78 -37.67 -2.70
C GLU A 93 15.36 -37.88 -3.29
N ALA A 94 14.63 -36.81 -3.60
CA ALA A 94 13.28 -36.87 -4.20
C ALA A 94 13.28 -37.12 -5.71
N LEU A 95 14.44 -37.10 -6.36
CA LEU A 95 14.57 -37.14 -7.82
C LEU A 95 13.76 -38.28 -8.48
N PRO A 96 13.81 -39.55 -8.00
CA PRO A 96 13.02 -40.62 -8.62
C PRO A 96 11.51 -40.35 -8.61
N GLN A 97 11.00 -39.75 -7.53
CA GLN A 97 9.58 -39.43 -7.40
C GLN A 97 9.19 -38.23 -8.27
N LEU A 98 10.04 -37.19 -8.32
CA LEU A 98 9.85 -36.01 -9.16
C LEU A 98 9.87 -36.36 -10.66
N GLU A 99 10.73 -37.29 -11.09
CA GLU A 99 10.75 -37.77 -12.48
C GLU A 99 9.48 -38.54 -12.82
N GLN A 100 9.04 -39.43 -11.91
CA GLN A 100 7.82 -40.21 -12.09
C GLN A 100 6.58 -39.31 -12.28
N THR A 101 6.50 -38.21 -11.52
CA THR A 101 5.34 -37.30 -11.52
C THR A 101 5.48 -36.12 -12.49
N ARG A 102 6.67 -35.91 -13.07
CA ARG A 102 7.04 -34.66 -13.77
C ARG A 102 6.80 -33.43 -12.88
N GLY A 103 7.31 -33.51 -11.65
CA GLY A 103 6.98 -32.59 -10.58
C GLY A 103 7.57 -31.19 -10.71
N LEU A 104 7.07 -30.29 -9.87
CA LEU A 104 7.56 -28.93 -9.68
C LEU A 104 8.29 -28.80 -8.35
N VAL A 105 9.46 -28.16 -8.36
CA VAL A 105 10.16 -27.71 -7.16
C VAL A 105 10.00 -26.19 -7.04
N VAL A 106 9.61 -25.74 -5.87
CA VAL A 106 9.50 -24.32 -5.51
C VAL A 106 10.48 -24.05 -4.38
N ASN A 107 11.50 -23.23 -4.64
CA ASN A 107 12.44 -22.77 -3.62
C ASN A 107 12.02 -21.37 -3.17
N ILE A 108 11.79 -21.18 -1.87
CA ILE A 108 11.44 -19.87 -1.32
C ILE A 108 12.72 -19.06 -1.10
N SER A 109 12.85 -17.99 -1.87
CA SER A 109 13.99 -17.07 -1.88
C SER A 109 13.62 -15.73 -1.22
N SER A 110 14.32 -14.65 -1.56
CA SER A 110 14.09 -13.30 -1.05
C SER A 110 14.75 -12.27 -1.97
N ASP A 111 14.20 -11.07 -2.03
CA ASP A 111 14.80 -9.87 -2.63
C ASP A 111 16.23 -9.57 -2.12
N ALA A 112 16.55 -9.96 -0.88
CA ALA A 112 17.90 -9.93 -0.30
C ALA A 112 18.92 -10.78 -1.07
N SER A 113 18.48 -11.62 -2.02
CA SER A 113 19.36 -12.32 -2.96
C SER A 113 19.94 -11.43 -4.05
N GLN A 114 19.28 -10.31 -4.35
CA GLN A 114 19.65 -9.37 -5.41
C GLN A 114 20.23 -8.05 -4.87
N VAL A 115 19.87 -7.67 -3.64
CA VAL A 115 20.23 -6.38 -3.04
C VAL A 115 21.10 -6.57 -1.80
N GLY A 116 22.20 -5.83 -1.72
CA GLY A 116 23.10 -5.83 -0.57
C GLY A 116 22.57 -4.98 0.58
N TYR A 117 21.63 -5.51 1.37
CA TYR A 117 21.16 -4.83 2.58
C TYR A 117 22.20 -4.89 3.71
N GLU A 118 22.37 -3.78 4.43
CA GLU A 118 23.25 -3.71 5.60
C GLU A 118 22.86 -4.79 6.62
N ARG A 119 23.83 -5.54 7.15
CA ARG A 119 23.64 -6.62 8.16
C ARG A 119 22.86 -7.86 7.70
N TRP A 120 22.37 -7.91 6.46
CA TRP A 120 21.70 -9.11 5.92
C TRP A 120 22.65 -10.08 5.21
N GLY A 121 23.97 -9.86 5.31
CA GLY A 121 24.96 -10.56 4.49
C GLY A 121 24.91 -12.09 4.57
N ILE A 122 24.66 -12.68 5.75
CA ILE A 122 24.51 -14.15 5.90
C ILE A 122 23.27 -14.65 5.11
N TYR A 123 22.11 -14.07 5.40
CA TYR A 123 20.85 -14.47 4.79
C TYR A 123 20.84 -14.23 3.28
N GLY A 124 21.17 -13.00 2.85
CA GLY A 124 21.20 -12.61 1.44
C GLY A 124 22.15 -13.49 0.62
N SER A 125 23.35 -13.79 1.15
CA SER A 125 24.29 -14.72 0.48
C SER A 125 23.71 -16.12 0.32
N SER A 126 23.00 -16.63 1.33
CA SER A 126 22.38 -17.95 1.27
C SER A 126 21.25 -18.02 0.22
N LYS A 127 20.44 -16.96 0.09
CA LYS A 127 19.35 -16.87 -0.88
C LYS A 127 19.88 -16.61 -2.30
N ALA A 128 20.93 -15.82 -2.45
CA ALA A 128 21.64 -15.65 -3.73
C ALA A 128 22.21 -16.98 -4.24
N ALA A 129 22.80 -17.78 -3.34
CA ALA A 129 23.28 -19.12 -3.69
C ALA A 129 22.11 -20.05 -4.07
N LEU A 130 21.00 -20.00 -3.34
CA LEU A 130 19.80 -20.79 -3.64
C LEU A 130 19.21 -20.43 -5.01
N ASP A 131 19.16 -19.15 -5.36
CA ASP A 131 18.68 -18.68 -6.67
C ASP A 131 19.55 -19.20 -7.82
N LEU A 132 20.88 -19.12 -7.66
CA LEU A 132 21.80 -19.63 -8.67
C LEU A 132 21.65 -21.15 -8.83
N VAL A 133 21.62 -21.89 -7.73
CA VAL A 133 21.41 -23.35 -7.75
C VAL A 133 20.07 -23.72 -8.36
N SER A 134 19.01 -22.97 -8.07
CA SER A 134 17.68 -23.19 -8.65
C SER A 134 17.71 -23.04 -10.17
N LYS A 135 18.40 -22.01 -10.69
CA LYS A 135 18.59 -21.80 -12.14
C LYS A 135 19.37 -22.95 -12.78
N THR A 136 20.44 -23.41 -12.13
CA THR A 136 21.26 -24.54 -12.60
C THR A 136 20.45 -25.83 -12.65
N LEU A 137 19.79 -26.20 -11.55
CA LEU A 137 18.99 -27.41 -11.47
C LEU A 137 17.79 -27.36 -12.44
N ALA A 138 17.19 -26.19 -12.66
CA ALA A 138 16.14 -26.03 -13.67
C ALA A 138 16.65 -26.39 -15.08
N ALA A 139 17.86 -25.98 -15.42
CA ALA A 139 18.48 -26.32 -16.70
C ALA A 139 18.82 -27.81 -16.80
N GLU A 140 19.37 -28.39 -15.74
CA GLU A 140 19.80 -29.81 -15.69
C GLU A 140 18.64 -30.80 -15.68
N LEU A 141 17.54 -30.47 -14.98
CA LEU A 141 16.41 -31.39 -14.78
C LEU A 141 15.26 -31.19 -15.79
N LYS A 142 15.29 -30.12 -16.59
CA LYS A 142 14.32 -29.90 -17.68
C LYS A 142 14.19 -31.08 -18.65
N PRO A 143 15.27 -31.75 -19.11
CA PRO A 143 15.15 -32.94 -19.96
C PRO A 143 14.45 -34.13 -19.28
N ARG A 144 14.50 -34.18 -17.95
CA ARG A 144 13.83 -35.18 -17.11
C ARG A 144 12.36 -34.82 -16.83
N GLY A 145 11.88 -33.69 -17.34
CA GLY A 145 10.50 -33.24 -17.18
C GLY A 145 10.19 -32.61 -15.82
N ILE A 146 11.21 -32.23 -15.05
CA ILE A 146 11.06 -31.58 -13.74
C ILE A 146 11.23 -30.07 -13.93
N SER A 147 10.34 -29.30 -13.31
CA SER A 147 10.40 -27.84 -13.30
C SER A 147 10.92 -27.34 -11.96
N ILE A 148 11.69 -26.26 -11.96
CA ILE A 148 12.16 -25.62 -10.74
C ILE A 148 11.95 -24.11 -10.87
N VAL A 149 11.35 -23.52 -9.84
CA VAL A 149 11.15 -22.08 -9.72
C VAL A 149 11.69 -21.58 -8.39
N SER A 150 12.23 -20.37 -8.40
CA SER A 150 12.56 -19.62 -7.19
C SER A 150 11.52 -18.52 -7.03
N VAL A 151 10.98 -18.37 -5.82
CA VAL A 151 9.94 -17.37 -5.51
C VAL A 151 10.43 -16.53 -4.35
N ASP A 152 10.57 -15.23 -4.60
CA ASP A 152 10.66 -14.24 -3.54
C ASP A 152 9.24 -13.87 -3.11
N PRO A 153 8.84 -14.15 -1.84
CA PRO A 153 7.51 -13.83 -1.36
C PRO A 153 7.35 -12.36 -0.95
N GLY A 154 8.41 -11.55 -0.99
CA GLY A 154 8.46 -10.24 -0.38
C GLY A 154 8.52 -10.32 1.14
N ASP A 155 8.22 -9.20 1.81
CA ASP A 155 8.18 -9.16 3.26
C ASP A 155 7.02 -10.01 3.81
N MET A 156 7.36 -11.01 4.63
CA MET A 156 6.40 -11.93 5.21
C MET A 156 6.51 -11.93 6.74
N ARG A 157 5.36 -11.94 7.41
CA ARG A 157 5.26 -12.08 8.87
C ARG A 157 5.69 -13.48 9.31
N THR A 158 6.99 -13.67 9.51
CA THR A 158 7.57 -14.91 10.04
C THR A 158 8.32 -14.63 11.34
N GLN A 159 8.34 -15.60 12.26
CA GLN A 159 9.15 -15.52 13.48
C GLN A 159 10.64 -15.30 13.18
N MET A 160 11.08 -15.62 11.96
CA MET A 160 12.45 -15.45 11.51
C MET A 160 12.92 -13.99 11.57
N HIS A 161 12.02 -13.01 11.42
CA HIS A 161 12.36 -11.58 11.41
C HIS A 161 12.54 -10.95 12.81
N GLY A 162 12.40 -11.73 13.90
CA GLY A 162 12.52 -11.23 15.29
C GLY A 162 11.23 -10.63 15.84
N PRO A 163 11.25 -9.97 17.02
CA PRO A 163 10.05 -9.30 17.55
C PRO A 163 9.53 -8.26 16.56
N ASP A 164 8.20 -8.22 16.46
CA ASP A 164 7.41 -7.42 15.53
C ASP A 164 7.89 -5.96 15.49
N HIS A 165 8.47 -5.53 14.37
CA HIS A 165 8.52 -4.11 13.99
C HIS A 165 7.29 -3.74 13.12
N SER A 166 6.31 -4.65 12.97
CA SER A 166 5.04 -4.28 12.35
C SER A 166 4.29 -3.34 13.29
N MET A 167 3.80 -2.25 12.72
CA MET A 167 2.96 -1.34 13.49
C MET A 167 1.62 -2.02 13.72
N ARG A 168 1.26 -2.26 14.98
CA ARG A 168 -0.05 -2.80 15.28
C ARG A 168 -1.11 -1.75 15.02
N ARG A 169 -2.28 -2.19 14.54
CA ARG A 169 -3.47 -1.35 14.34
C ARG A 169 -3.75 -0.45 15.56
N ASP A 170 -3.61 -0.99 16.77
CA ASP A 170 -3.86 -0.28 18.02
C ASP A 170 -2.90 0.90 18.27
N GLU A 171 -1.72 0.88 17.66
CA GLU A 171 -0.78 2.00 17.76
C GLU A 171 -1.22 3.21 16.94
N LEU A 172 -2.21 3.08 16.06
CA LEU A 172 -2.83 4.18 15.32
C LEU A 172 -4.12 4.69 15.98
N LEU A 173 -4.48 4.18 17.17
CA LEU A 173 -5.65 4.63 17.92
C LEU A 173 -5.33 5.91 18.70
N PHE A 174 -6.23 6.89 18.56
CA PHE A 174 -6.34 8.05 19.44
C PHE A 174 -7.81 8.50 19.45
N GLU A 175 -8.23 9.17 20.53
CA GLU A 175 -9.58 9.69 20.61
C GLU A 175 -9.71 10.97 19.79
N ARG A 176 -10.70 10.98 18.89
CA ARG A 176 -11.06 12.16 18.11
C ARG A 176 -12.56 12.41 18.22
N PRO A 177 -12.98 13.49 18.89
CA PRO A 177 -14.39 13.83 19.02
C PRO A 177 -15.06 14.17 17.68
N THR A 178 -16.31 13.72 17.48
CA THR A 178 -17.07 13.90 16.24
C THR A 178 -17.34 15.37 15.88
N GLU A 179 -17.37 16.25 16.88
CA GLU A 179 -17.55 17.69 16.70
C GLU A 179 -16.37 18.40 16.03
N LEU A 180 -15.24 17.71 15.87
CA LEU A 180 -14.07 18.24 15.16
C LEU A 180 -14.15 17.97 13.64
N PHE A 181 -15.22 17.36 13.13
CA PHE A 181 -15.35 17.10 11.70
C PHE A 181 -15.72 18.39 10.98
N ALA A 182 -14.98 18.72 9.91
CA ALA A 182 -15.36 19.83 9.06
C ALA A 182 -16.52 19.44 8.12
N SER A 183 -17.73 19.37 8.67
CA SER A 183 -18.96 19.05 7.90
C SER A 183 -19.31 20.08 6.81
N SER A 184 -18.64 21.24 6.79
CA SER A 184 -18.83 22.27 5.78
C SER A 184 -17.51 22.96 5.37
N PRO A 185 -17.38 23.35 4.09
CA PRO A 185 -16.22 24.09 3.59
C PRO A 185 -16.03 25.41 4.35
N PRO A 186 -14.77 25.86 4.55
CA PRO A 186 -14.47 27.10 5.27
C PRO A 186 -15.22 28.32 4.73
N GLU A 187 -15.48 28.36 3.42
CA GLU A 187 -16.23 29.45 2.78
C GLU A 187 -17.66 29.59 3.30
N LEU A 188 -18.32 28.47 3.66
CA LEU A 188 -19.65 28.49 4.29
C LEU A 188 -19.58 28.76 5.79
N ARG A 189 -18.40 28.63 6.39
CA ARG A 189 -18.12 28.98 7.80
C ARG A 189 -17.64 30.43 7.96
N GLY A 190 -17.63 31.23 6.89
CA GLY A 190 -17.22 32.63 6.90
C GLY A 190 -15.71 32.87 6.80
N LEU A 191 -14.94 31.88 6.33
CA LEU A 191 -13.49 31.95 6.18
C LEU A 191 -13.08 31.84 4.71
N ALA A 192 -11.96 32.47 4.32
CA ALA A 192 -11.33 32.12 3.06
C ALA A 192 -10.68 30.72 3.15
N ARG A 193 -10.41 30.09 1.99
CA ARG A 193 -9.79 28.76 1.94
C ARG A 193 -8.43 28.72 2.65
N ASP A 194 -7.66 29.81 2.56
CA ASP A 194 -6.35 29.99 3.18
C ASP A 194 -6.42 30.57 4.62
N ASP A 195 -7.61 30.79 5.18
CA ASP A 195 -7.77 31.22 6.59
C ASP A 195 -7.97 30.01 7.54
N VAL A 196 -7.97 28.79 7.02
CA VAL A 196 -7.92 27.57 7.85
C VAL A 196 -6.63 27.54 8.67
N ARG A 197 -6.62 26.75 9.76
CA ARG A 197 -5.43 26.62 10.60
C ARG A 197 -4.40 25.74 9.91
N LEU A 198 -3.14 25.99 10.24
CA LEU A 198 -2.01 25.19 9.81
C LEU A 198 -1.19 24.86 11.06
N MET A 199 -1.02 23.58 11.35
CA MET A 199 -0.05 23.12 12.33
C MET A 199 1.27 22.83 11.62
N LEU A 200 2.40 23.25 12.20
CA LEU A 200 3.73 22.92 11.73
C LEU A 200 4.43 22.04 12.77
N SER A 201 4.91 20.88 12.35
CA SER A 201 5.78 19.99 13.14
C SER A 201 7.15 19.89 12.48
N THR A 202 8.21 20.07 13.27
CA THR A 202 9.60 20.08 12.80
C THR A 202 10.45 19.01 13.48
N PRO A 203 11.64 18.67 12.93
CA PRO A 203 12.49 17.59 13.46
C PRO A 203 13.07 17.84 14.86
N ASP A 204 13.28 19.10 15.20
CA ASP A 204 13.82 19.59 16.49
C ASP A 204 12.82 19.48 17.65
N GLY A 205 11.58 19.07 17.37
CA GLY A 205 10.52 18.85 18.33
C GLY A 205 9.65 20.09 18.56
N GLY A 206 8.41 19.84 18.99
CA GLY A 206 7.40 20.87 19.20
C GLY A 206 6.54 21.17 17.97
N ASN A 207 5.32 21.64 18.24
CA ASN A 207 4.38 22.08 17.22
C ASN A 207 4.20 23.60 17.31
N SER A 208 3.96 24.24 16.17
CA SER A 208 3.57 25.64 16.10
C SER A 208 2.29 25.81 15.31
N HIS A 209 1.50 26.82 15.68
CA HIS A 209 0.17 27.04 15.13
C HIS A 209 0.10 28.33 14.33
N HIS A 210 -0.35 28.19 13.10
CA HIS A 210 -0.40 29.25 12.09
C HIS A 210 -1.77 29.25 11.40
N ARG A 211 -1.95 30.20 10.51
CA ARG A 211 -2.98 30.19 9.47
C ARG A 211 -2.35 29.73 8.15
N PHE A 212 -3.13 29.09 7.30
CA PHE A 212 -2.60 28.55 6.05
C PHE A 212 -2.03 29.66 5.13
N ARG A 213 -2.59 30.86 5.17
CA ARG A 213 -2.06 32.04 4.46
C ARG A 213 -0.61 32.40 4.84
N GLU A 214 -0.13 31.93 5.99
CA GLU A 214 1.23 32.14 6.50
C GLU A 214 2.20 31.04 6.04
N LEU A 215 1.73 30.02 5.29
CA LEU A 215 2.58 29.00 4.68
C LEU A 215 3.82 29.57 3.96
N PRO A 216 3.74 30.67 3.19
CA PRO A 216 4.93 31.25 2.53
C PRO A 216 6.00 31.78 3.49
N ASP A 217 5.68 32.03 4.76
CA ASP A 217 6.62 32.44 5.80
C ASP A 217 7.34 31.25 6.46
N LEU A 218 6.80 30.04 6.31
CA LEU A 218 7.34 28.82 6.89
C LEU A 218 8.33 28.08 5.97
N LEU A 219 8.45 28.55 4.73
CA LEU A 219 9.24 27.94 3.67
C LEU A 219 10.38 28.87 3.23
N SER A 220 11.44 28.26 2.70
CA SER A 220 12.65 28.95 2.26
C SER A 220 12.77 29.04 0.73
N PRO A 221 13.41 30.09 0.19
CA PRO A 221 13.66 30.19 -1.25
C PRO A 221 14.40 28.96 -1.82
N GLY A 222 13.95 28.49 -2.98
CA GLY A 222 14.45 27.31 -3.67
C GLY A 222 13.77 25.99 -3.29
N GLU A 223 12.91 25.98 -2.26
CA GLU A 223 12.08 24.82 -1.93
C GLU A 223 11.00 24.58 -2.97
N LEU A 224 10.51 23.35 -3.03
CA LEU A 224 9.56 22.91 -4.05
C LEU A 224 8.32 22.28 -3.41
N LEU A 225 7.15 22.86 -3.67
CA LEU A 225 5.88 22.18 -3.42
C LEU A 225 5.52 21.32 -4.63
N VAL A 226 5.19 20.06 -4.39
CA VAL A 226 4.65 19.16 -5.42
C VAL A 226 3.17 18.93 -5.14
N VAL A 227 2.29 19.27 -6.07
CA VAL A 227 0.83 19.17 -5.94
C VAL A 227 0.26 18.09 -6.86
N ASN A 228 -0.91 17.55 -6.52
CA ASN A 228 -1.67 16.67 -7.42
C ASN A 228 -2.65 17.51 -8.27
N GLU A 229 -2.50 17.43 -9.59
CA GLU A 229 -3.29 18.17 -10.58
C GLU A 229 -4.57 17.44 -11.02
N SER A 230 -4.88 16.31 -10.40
CA SER A 230 -6.13 15.59 -10.60
C SER A 230 -7.35 16.48 -10.30
N MET A 231 -8.32 16.45 -11.23
CA MET A 231 -9.62 17.09 -11.10
C MET A 231 -10.65 16.06 -10.65
N THR A 232 -11.42 16.42 -9.61
CA THR A 232 -12.41 15.54 -8.99
C THR A 232 -13.64 15.37 -9.87
N LEU A 233 -14.13 14.15 -10.01
CA LEU A 233 -15.32 13.78 -10.76
C LEU A 233 -16.56 13.69 -9.85
N PRO A 234 -17.77 13.99 -10.36
CA PRO A 234 -19.03 13.72 -9.65
C PRO A 234 -19.36 12.21 -9.72
N ALA A 235 -18.55 11.41 -9.05
CA ALA A 235 -18.46 9.96 -9.21
C ALA A 235 -19.45 9.14 -8.38
N SER A 236 -20.37 9.78 -7.65
CA SER A 236 -21.43 9.09 -6.92
C SER A 236 -22.72 9.12 -7.71
N LEU A 237 -23.18 7.95 -8.17
CA LEU A 237 -24.40 7.81 -8.98
C LEU A 237 -25.54 7.21 -8.15
N PRO A 238 -26.78 7.74 -8.23
CA PRO A 238 -27.96 6.99 -7.81
C PRO A 238 -28.16 5.76 -8.70
N ALA A 239 -28.39 4.60 -8.09
CA ALA A 239 -28.62 3.35 -8.78
C ALA A 239 -29.75 2.54 -8.12
N VAL A 240 -30.39 1.66 -8.89
CA VAL A 240 -31.46 0.79 -8.40
C VAL A 240 -31.10 -0.67 -8.67
N SER A 241 -31.00 -1.46 -7.60
CA SER A 241 -30.97 -2.92 -7.66
C SER A 241 -32.41 -3.44 -7.65
N LYS A 242 -32.71 -4.47 -8.46
CA LYS A 242 -34.03 -5.12 -8.43
C LYS A 242 -34.32 -5.81 -7.09
N ARG A 243 -33.28 -6.23 -6.37
CA ARG A 243 -33.40 -6.98 -5.12
C ARG A 243 -33.30 -6.09 -3.90
N LEU A 244 -32.39 -5.11 -3.92
CA LEU A 244 -32.12 -4.23 -2.79
C LEU A 244 -32.83 -2.87 -2.87
N GLY A 245 -33.40 -2.51 -4.02
CA GLY A 245 -34.01 -1.20 -4.23
C GLY A 245 -32.95 -0.11 -4.47
N ASN A 246 -33.19 1.08 -3.92
CA ASN A 246 -32.33 2.25 -4.14
C ASN A 246 -31.00 2.11 -3.40
N ILE A 247 -29.91 2.34 -4.12
CA ILE A 247 -28.54 2.34 -3.61
C ILE A 247 -27.76 3.50 -4.23
N ARG A 248 -26.55 3.75 -3.72
CA ARG A 248 -25.54 4.59 -4.37
C ARG A 248 -24.47 3.71 -4.99
N LEU A 249 -23.97 4.12 -6.15
CA LEU A 249 -22.85 3.50 -6.83
C LEU A 249 -21.73 4.53 -6.92
N ASN A 250 -20.76 4.43 -6.01
CA ASN A 250 -19.58 5.30 -6.02
C ASN A 250 -18.53 4.70 -6.95
N LEU A 251 -18.25 5.35 -8.06
CA LEU A 251 -17.16 4.94 -8.95
C LEU A 251 -15.83 5.16 -8.23
N SER A 252 -14.86 4.27 -8.51
CA SER A 252 -13.53 4.26 -7.91
C SER A 252 -12.47 4.40 -9.00
N THR A 253 -11.96 3.30 -9.54
CA THR A 253 -10.91 3.29 -10.56
C THR A 253 -11.46 3.03 -11.95
N ARG A 254 -11.03 3.83 -12.92
CA ARG A 254 -11.37 3.65 -14.34
C ARG A 254 -10.44 2.66 -15.01
N PHE A 255 -11.00 1.63 -15.65
CA PHE A 255 -10.26 0.76 -16.59
C PHE A 255 -10.51 1.13 -18.06
N SER A 256 -11.73 1.59 -18.38
CA SER A 256 -12.09 2.14 -19.69
C SER A 256 -13.30 3.07 -19.57
N GLU A 257 -13.78 3.65 -20.67
CA GLU A 257 -15.03 4.44 -20.69
C GLU A 257 -16.24 3.69 -20.11
N TYR A 258 -16.28 2.36 -20.28
CA TYR A 258 -17.41 1.51 -19.93
C TYR A 258 -17.11 0.56 -18.76
N LEU A 259 -15.89 0.53 -18.23
CA LEU A 259 -15.46 -0.44 -17.23
C LEU A 259 -14.78 0.27 -16.07
N TRP A 260 -15.34 0.10 -14.87
CA TRP A 260 -14.90 0.76 -13.66
C TRP A 260 -14.92 -0.19 -12.47
N VAL A 261 -14.04 0.05 -11.50
CA VAL A 261 -14.27 -0.39 -10.12
C VAL A 261 -15.29 0.56 -9.50
N ALA A 262 -16.25 0.04 -8.76
CA ALA A 262 -17.21 0.84 -8.02
C ALA A 262 -17.55 0.21 -6.66
N GLU A 263 -17.98 1.04 -5.73
CA GLU A 263 -18.46 0.69 -4.40
C GLU A 263 -19.97 0.95 -4.31
N PRO A 264 -20.79 -0.10 -4.35
CA PRO A 264 -22.20 -0.01 -3.98
C PRO A 264 -22.35 0.34 -2.49
N ARG A 265 -23.26 1.24 -2.15
CA ARG A 265 -23.52 1.74 -0.78
C ARG A 265 -25.01 1.92 -0.53
N TRP A 266 -25.44 1.78 0.72
CA TRP A 266 -26.81 2.17 1.11
C TRP A 266 -26.97 3.68 1.14
N SER A 267 -25.95 4.37 1.64
CA SER A 267 -25.90 5.81 1.75
C SER A 267 -24.45 6.30 1.86
N PRO A 268 -24.19 7.62 1.77
CA PRO A 268 -22.87 8.21 2.03
C PRO A 268 -22.23 7.77 3.36
N GLY A 269 -23.02 7.51 4.41
CA GLY A 269 -22.53 7.04 5.71
C GLY A 269 -22.53 5.52 5.89
N GLN A 270 -23.02 4.74 4.93
CA GLN A 270 -23.19 3.29 5.05
C GLN A 270 -22.60 2.59 3.83
N PRO A 271 -21.27 2.36 3.81
CA PRO A 271 -20.60 1.62 2.75
C PRO A 271 -21.00 0.14 2.76
N GLY A 272 -20.61 -0.58 1.70
CA GLY A 272 -20.78 -2.03 1.61
C GLY A 272 -19.88 -2.83 2.57
N PRO A 273 -19.87 -4.17 2.43
CA PRO A 273 -20.43 -4.93 1.31
C PRO A 273 -21.96 -4.98 1.33
N LEU A 274 -22.57 -4.68 0.18
CA LEU A 274 -23.98 -4.96 -0.05
C LEU A 274 -24.12 -6.40 -0.52
N ASP A 275 -25.24 -7.04 -0.21
CA ASP A 275 -25.52 -8.44 -0.52
C ASP A 275 -25.76 -8.69 -2.03
N LEU A 276 -25.04 -8.04 -2.95
CA LEU A 276 -25.23 -8.12 -4.40
C LEU A 276 -24.62 -9.39 -5.01
N GLU A 277 -25.14 -9.81 -6.17
CA GLU A 277 -24.72 -11.02 -6.89
C GLU A 277 -23.93 -10.70 -8.17
N GLU A 278 -23.01 -11.60 -8.55
CA GLU A 278 -22.31 -11.51 -9.83
C GLU A 278 -23.27 -11.67 -11.00
N GLY A 279 -23.12 -10.82 -12.01
CA GLY A 279 -24.01 -10.75 -13.17
C GLY A 279 -25.27 -9.91 -12.96
N GLU A 280 -25.55 -9.41 -11.75
CA GLU A 280 -26.69 -8.55 -11.46
C GLU A 280 -26.62 -7.23 -12.26
N ASN A 281 -27.77 -6.78 -12.77
CA ASN A 281 -27.90 -5.51 -13.49
C ASN A 281 -28.50 -4.45 -12.57
N LEU A 282 -27.76 -3.36 -12.36
CA LEU A 282 -28.25 -2.14 -11.72
C LEU A 282 -28.82 -1.21 -12.79
N THR A 283 -29.89 -0.48 -12.45
CA THR A 283 -30.42 0.60 -13.27
C THR A 283 -29.84 1.93 -12.81
N VAL A 284 -29.20 2.65 -13.73
CA VAL A 284 -28.57 3.97 -13.49
C VAL A 284 -29.09 4.93 -14.55
N ASP A 285 -29.98 5.85 -14.16
CA ASP A 285 -30.64 6.80 -15.09
C ASP A 285 -31.25 6.12 -16.34
N GLY A 286 -31.95 5.00 -16.13
CA GLY A 286 -32.56 4.22 -17.21
C GLY A 286 -31.59 3.38 -18.05
N SER A 287 -30.27 3.51 -17.84
CA SER A 287 -29.22 2.69 -18.45
C SER A 287 -28.83 1.51 -17.54
N THR A 288 -28.23 0.47 -18.13
CA THR A 288 -27.73 -0.69 -17.36
C THR A 288 -26.29 -0.49 -16.89
N ALA A 289 -26.02 -0.86 -15.63
CA ALA A 289 -24.68 -1.11 -15.09
C ALA A 289 -24.61 -2.53 -14.53
N LYS A 290 -23.83 -3.40 -15.19
CA LYS A 290 -23.72 -4.82 -14.84
C LYS A 290 -22.57 -5.07 -13.87
N LEU A 291 -22.87 -5.68 -12.73
CA LEU A 291 -21.87 -6.18 -11.79
C LEU A 291 -21.22 -7.42 -12.39
N LEU A 292 -19.92 -7.36 -12.72
CA LEU A 292 -19.23 -8.49 -13.35
C LEU A 292 -18.75 -9.48 -12.30
N MET A 293 -18.02 -8.99 -11.31
CA MET A 293 -17.46 -9.76 -10.21
C MET A 293 -17.09 -8.82 -9.05
N ARG A 294 -16.94 -9.38 -7.86
CA ARG A 294 -16.32 -8.64 -6.74
C ARG A 294 -14.85 -8.38 -7.03
N TYR A 295 -14.33 -7.25 -6.53
CA TYR A 295 -12.92 -6.96 -6.62
C TYR A 295 -12.13 -7.93 -5.72
N PRO A 296 -11.09 -8.62 -6.22
CA PRO A 296 -10.31 -9.55 -5.40
C PRO A 296 -9.71 -8.88 -4.17
N GLY A 297 -9.93 -9.48 -2.99
CA GLY A 297 -9.37 -8.99 -1.72
C GLY A 297 -10.11 -7.79 -1.08
N ILE A 298 -11.07 -7.16 -1.76
CA ILE A 298 -11.83 -6.02 -1.21
C ILE A 298 -13.34 -6.23 -1.44
N PRO A 299 -14.05 -6.92 -0.53
CA PRO A 299 -15.41 -7.44 -0.76
C PRO A 299 -16.48 -6.40 -1.09
N ARG A 300 -16.27 -5.13 -0.71
CA ARG A 300 -17.21 -4.04 -0.99
C ARG A 300 -17.07 -3.43 -2.39
N LEU A 301 -15.96 -3.68 -3.07
CA LEU A 301 -15.70 -3.18 -4.41
C LEU A 301 -16.13 -4.20 -5.47
N TRP A 302 -16.57 -3.70 -6.61
CA TRP A 302 -17.06 -4.47 -7.73
C TRP A 302 -16.45 -3.98 -9.04
N LEU A 303 -16.16 -4.90 -9.95
CA LEU A 303 -15.93 -4.55 -11.34
C LEU A 303 -17.28 -4.39 -12.04
N VAL A 304 -17.55 -3.19 -12.58
CA VAL A 304 -18.85 -2.82 -13.13
C VAL A 304 -18.70 -2.39 -14.59
N LYS A 305 -19.50 -3.00 -15.46
CA LYS A 305 -19.60 -2.64 -16.88
C LYS A 305 -20.86 -1.82 -17.13
N PHE A 306 -20.69 -0.60 -17.62
CA PHE A 306 -21.77 0.29 -18.01
C PHE A 306 -22.13 0.09 -19.48
N GLU A 307 -23.41 0.29 -19.81
CA GLU A 307 -23.92 0.27 -21.18
C GLU A 307 -23.62 1.59 -21.93
N LEU A 308 -23.59 2.71 -21.21
CA LEU A 308 -23.15 4.02 -21.69
C LEU A 308 -21.81 4.40 -21.04
N PRO A 309 -21.01 5.30 -21.65
CA PRO A 309 -19.81 5.81 -20.99
C PRO A 309 -20.15 6.39 -19.62
N ALA A 310 -19.48 5.92 -18.56
CA ALA A 310 -19.83 6.32 -17.21
C ALA A 310 -19.66 7.84 -16.97
N ASP A 311 -18.71 8.47 -17.68
CA ASP A 311 -18.49 9.91 -17.67
C ASP A 311 -19.75 10.69 -18.07
N MET A 312 -20.53 10.18 -19.04
CA MET A 312 -21.80 10.82 -19.44
C MET A 312 -22.85 10.75 -18.33
N LEU A 313 -22.94 9.62 -17.63
CA LEU A 313 -23.84 9.44 -16.49
C LEU A 313 -23.43 10.38 -15.35
N MET A 314 -22.13 10.46 -15.04
CA MET A 314 -21.57 11.37 -14.03
C MET A 314 -21.89 12.84 -14.35
N MET A 315 -21.74 13.28 -15.60
CA MET A 315 -22.07 14.66 -15.98
C MET A 315 -23.57 14.97 -15.87
N LYS A 316 -24.44 13.98 -16.06
CA LYS A 316 -25.89 14.18 -16.10
C LYS A 316 -26.55 14.10 -14.71
N ILE A 317 -26.16 13.11 -13.91
CA ILE A 317 -26.82 12.76 -12.64
C ILE A 317 -25.84 12.56 -11.47
N GLY A 318 -24.55 12.72 -11.71
CA GLY A 318 -23.53 12.46 -10.71
C GLY A 318 -23.44 13.55 -9.65
N GLU A 319 -23.05 13.14 -8.46
CA GLU A 319 -22.70 14.02 -7.35
C GLU A 319 -21.27 13.71 -6.89
N PRO A 320 -20.58 14.67 -6.27
CA PRO A 320 -19.31 14.39 -5.59
C PRO A 320 -19.50 13.27 -4.56
N ILE A 321 -18.48 12.43 -4.41
CA ILE A 321 -18.45 11.51 -3.28
C ILE A 321 -18.35 12.35 -2.00
N HIS A 322 -19.17 11.99 -1.04
CA HIS A 322 -19.14 12.55 0.30
C HIS A 322 -19.46 11.45 1.30
N TYR A 323 -19.19 11.72 2.57
CA TYR A 323 -19.31 10.76 3.66
C TYR A 323 -20.36 11.22 4.67
N GLY A 324 -20.74 10.34 5.60
CA GLY A 324 -21.84 10.59 6.55
C GLY A 324 -21.72 11.85 7.41
N TYR A 325 -20.53 12.46 7.50
CA TYR A 325 -20.29 13.67 8.26
C TYR A 325 -20.55 14.98 7.50
N ALA A 326 -20.75 14.96 6.18
CA ALA A 326 -20.97 16.15 5.37
C ALA A 326 -22.07 15.91 4.33
N PRO A 327 -22.89 16.91 3.98
CA PRO A 327 -23.76 16.82 2.80
C PRO A 327 -22.93 16.90 1.51
N ALA A 328 -23.54 16.54 0.38
CA ALA A 328 -22.98 16.82 -0.93
C ALA A 328 -22.97 18.33 -1.19
N TYR A 329 -21.80 18.89 -1.50
CA TYR A 329 -21.68 20.27 -1.99
C TYR A 329 -21.57 20.29 -3.53
N PRO A 330 -21.73 21.46 -4.19
CA PRO A 330 -21.47 21.56 -5.62
C PRO A 330 -20.06 21.09 -5.99
N ILE A 331 -19.88 20.45 -7.15
CA ILE A 331 -18.59 19.88 -7.58
C ILE A 331 -17.43 20.89 -7.54
N LYS A 332 -17.69 22.18 -7.75
CA LYS A 332 -16.71 23.27 -7.63
C LYS A 332 -16.07 23.38 -6.24
N THR A 333 -16.79 22.97 -5.19
CA THR A 333 -16.30 22.96 -3.80
C THR A 333 -15.17 21.94 -3.62
N TYR A 334 -15.17 20.88 -4.44
CA TYR A 334 -14.21 19.77 -4.43
C TYR A 334 -13.05 19.97 -5.43
N GLN A 335 -12.91 21.18 -6.00
CA GLN A 335 -11.80 21.49 -6.90
C GLN A 335 -10.75 22.36 -6.19
N THR A 336 -9.49 22.07 -6.48
CA THR A 336 -8.35 22.90 -6.05
C THR A 336 -7.97 23.87 -7.15
N LEU A 337 -7.05 24.79 -6.84
CA LEU A 337 -6.47 25.69 -7.85
C LEU A 337 -5.68 24.94 -8.95
N PHE A 338 -5.30 23.69 -8.68
CA PHE A 338 -4.43 22.87 -9.55
C PHE A 338 -5.19 21.82 -10.35
N SER A 339 -6.51 21.70 -10.16
CA SER A 339 -7.35 20.72 -10.85
C SER A 339 -7.35 20.96 -12.36
N ARG A 340 -6.66 20.09 -13.11
CA ARG A 340 -6.45 20.18 -14.57
C ARG A 340 -6.89 18.92 -15.31
N PHE A 341 -6.65 17.75 -14.74
CA PHE A 341 -6.86 16.46 -15.43
C PHE A 341 -8.01 15.67 -14.79
N PRO A 342 -9.19 15.54 -15.44
CA PRO A 342 -10.32 14.75 -14.91
C PRO A 342 -9.93 13.29 -14.73
N GLY A 343 -10.23 12.73 -13.57
CA GLY A 343 -10.07 11.29 -13.35
C GLY A 343 -10.16 10.82 -11.91
N SER A 344 -9.96 11.70 -10.94
CA SER A 344 -9.99 11.36 -9.52
C SER A 344 -11.41 11.39 -8.99
N VAL A 345 -11.80 10.40 -8.19
CA VAL A 345 -13.15 10.41 -7.57
C VAL A 345 -13.16 11.09 -6.21
N GLU A 346 -11.99 11.18 -5.58
CA GLU A 346 -11.72 11.97 -4.37
C GLU A 346 -10.93 13.24 -4.72
N MET A 347 -11.03 14.25 -3.85
CA MET A 347 -10.28 15.50 -3.99
C MET A 347 -8.87 15.39 -3.41
N PRO A 348 -7.83 15.92 -4.09
CA PRO A 348 -6.51 16.14 -3.48
C PRO A 348 -6.57 17.31 -2.48
N SER A 349 -7.25 17.08 -1.37
CA SER A 349 -7.75 18.11 -0.43
C SER A 349 -6.66 18.94 0.23
N ALA A 350 -5.45 18.39 0.41
CA ALA A 350 -4.31 19.10 1.00
C ALA A 350 -3.93 20.39 0.25
N ALA A 351 -4.18 20.45 -1.07
CA ALA A 351 -3.90 21.64 -1.87
C ALA A 351 -5.07 22.64 -1.90
N ARG A 352 -6.24 22.29 -1.35
CA ARG A 352 -7.45 23.13 -1.41
C ARG A 352 -7.27 24.50 -0.74
N PRO A 353 -6.54 24.62 0.40
CA PRO A 353 -6.28 25.93 1.00
C PRO A 353 -5.32 26.82 0.21
N ILE A 354 -4.62 26.32 -0.81
CA ILE A 354 -3.73 27.13 -1.64
C ILE A 354 -4.57 27.98 -2.61
N THR A 355 -4.78 29.24 -2.22
CA THR A 355 -5.44 30.26 -3.05
C THR A 355 -4.46 30.91 -4.03
N ASP A 356 -4.97 31.69 -5.00
CA ASP A 356 -4.11 32.52 -5.86
C ASP A 356 -3.18 33.42 -5.04
N ARG A 357 -3.68 34.02 -3.95
CA ARG A 357 -2.90 34.84 -3.01
C ARG A 357 -1.70 34.08 -2.43
N VAL A 358 -1.92 32.87 -1.94
CA VAL A 358 -0.85 32.03 -1.36
C VAL A 358 0.13 31.59 -2.44
N ARG A 359 -0.37 31.08 -3.58
CA ARG A 359 0.45 30.68 -4.73
C ARG A 359 1.38 31.80 -5.19
N ASP A 360 0.83 32.99 -5.40
CA ASP A 360 1.60 34.12 -5.94
C ASP A 360 2.65 34.61 -4.93
N THR A 361 2.35 34.54 -3.64
CA THR A 361 3.31 34.85 -2.56
C THR A 361 4.45 33.82 -2.50
N LEU A 362 4.14 32.53 -2.64
CA LEU A 362 5.15 31.45 -2.70
C LEU A 362 6.11 31.69 -3.88
N LEU A 363 5.55 31.88 -5.08
CA LEU A 363 6.34 32.12 -6.30
C LEU A 363 7.18 33.39 -6.20
N GLY A 364 6.61 34.49 -5.67
CA GLY A 364 7.33 35.75 -5.45
C GLY A 364 8.48 35.65 -4.47
N ARG A 365 8.46 34.67 -3.56
CA ARG A 365 9.56 34.35 -2.63
C ARG A 365 10.55 33.32 -3.17
N GLY A 366 10.38 32.86 -4.41
CA GLY A 366 11.25 31.87 -5.03
C GLY A 366 11.00 30.44 -4.55
N ILE A 367 9.81 30.14 -4.02
CA ILE A 367 9.38 28.77 -3.72
C ILE A 367 8.68 28.22 -4.97
N GLY A 368 9.18 27.10 -5.48
CA GLY A 368 8.66 26.46 -6.68
C GLY A 368 7.38 25.69 -6.42
N ILE A 369 6.55 25.54 -7.45
CA ILE A 369 5.38 24.66 -7.44
C ILE A 369 5.38 23.83 -8.73
N THR A 370 5.25 22.51 -8.62
CA THR A 370 5.13 21.60 -9.76
C THR A 370 4.05 20.53 -9.53
N GLY A 371 3.60 19.88 -10.59
CA GLY A 371 2.45 18.98 -10.55
C GLY A 371 2.79 17.52 -10.87
N ILE A 372 2.15 16.59 -10.16
CA ILE A 372 1.93 15.20 -10.61
C ILE A 372 0.45 15.03 -10.95
N VAL A 373 0.10 13.93 -11.61
CA VAL A 373 -1.29 13.47 -11.70
C VAL A 373 -1.37 12.12 -11.00
N LEU A 374 -2.30 11.95 -10.06
CA LEU A 374 -2.68 10.64 -9.55
C LEU A 374 -4.19 10.64 -9.34
N HIS A 375 -4.89 9.78 -10.06
CA HIS A 375 -6.34 9.63 -9.99
C HIS A 375 -6.68 8.66 -8.87
N THR A 376 -7.21 9.17 -7.75
CA THR A 376 -7.55 8.30 -6.62
C THR A 376 -8.92 7.69 -6.81
N GLY A 377 -9.06 6.45 -6.33
CA GLY A 377 -10.33 5.76 -6.18
C GLY A 377 -11.07 6.13 -4.90
N VAL A 378 -12.11 5.36 -4.56
CA VAL A 378 -12.85 5.52 -3.31
C VAL A 378 -11.96 5.20 -2.12
N SER A 379 -11.94 6.10 -1.15
CA SER A 379 -11.06 5.95 0.00
C SER A 379 -11.40 4.70 0.81
N SER A 380 -10.53 3.68 0.73
CA SER A 380 -10.58 2.50 1.58
C SER A 380 -9.71 2.72 2.81
N LEU A 381 -10.15 3.62 3.70
CA LEU A 381 -9.25 4.18 4.70
C LEU A 381 -9.10 3.35 5.95
N GLU A 382 -10.02 2.46 6.29
CA GLU A 382 -9.83 1.63 7.48
C GLU A 382 -8.81 0.54 7.17
N ILE A 383 -7.77 0.47 8.01
CA ILE A 383 -6.91 -0.69 8.09
C ILE A 383 -7.73 -1.78 8.76
N GLU A 384 -8.28 -2.68 7.93
CA GLU A 384 -9.13 -3.77 8.38
C GLU A 384 -8.31 -4.89 9.05
N ASP A 385 -7.08 -5.09 8.61
CA ASP A 385 -6.14 -6.08 9.15
C ASP A 385 -5.55 -5.67 10.51
N GLU A 386 -5.07 -6.67 11.26
CA GLU A 386 -4.42 -6.46 12.56
C GLU A 386 -3.10 -5.68 12.46
N THR A 387 -2.45 -5.75 11.30
CA THR A 387 -1.16 -5.11 11.00
C THR A 387 -1.32 -4.19 9.81
N VAL A 388 -0.72 -3.00 9.92
CA VAL A 388 -0.81 -1.92 8.94
C VAL A 388 -0.37 -2.38 7.54
N GLU A 389 0.63 -3.25 7.46
CA GLU A 389 1.40 -3.67 6.29
C GLU A 389 0.64 -4.54 5.27
N HIS A 390 -0.47 -5.17 5.66
CA HIS A 390 -1.15 -6.17 4.82
C HIS A 390 -2.33 -5.63 4.01
N GLN A 391 -2.53 -4.31 4.02
CA GLN A 391 -3.68 -3.70 3.37
C GLN A 391 -3.67 -3.93 1.84
N VAL A 392 -4.70 -4.62 1.34
CA VAL A 392 -4.92 -4.80 -0.11
C VAL A 392 -5.27 -3.46 -0.73
N LEU A 393 -4.39 -2.96 -1.62
CA LEU A 393 -4.65 -1.80 -2.47
C LEU A 393 -4.99 -2.24 -3.88
N TYR A 394 -5.82 -1.44 -4.55
CA TYR A 394 -6.06 -1.54 -5.98
C TYR A 394 -5.22 -0.48 -6.73
N PRO A 395 -4.84 -0.75 -7.99
CA PRO A 395 -4.01 0.15 -8.76
C PRO A 395 -4.70 1.49 -9.00
N GLU A 396 -3.94 2.57 -8.86
CA GLU A 396 -4.36 3.92 -9.21
C GLU A 396 -3.46 4.49 -10.28
N TRP A 397 -4.07 5.02 -11.35
CA TRP A 397 -3.33 5.60 -12.45
C TRP A 397 -2.62 6.88 -12.01
N PHE A 398 -1.36 7.03 -12.38
CA PHE A 398 -0.56 8.22 -12.09
C PHE A 398 0.39 8.58 -13.24
N ARG A 399 0.88 9.81 -13.19
CA ARG A 399 1.89 10.36 -14.08
C ARG A 399 2.80 11.35 -13.36
N VAL A 400 4.10 11.10 -13.45
CA VAL A 400 5.15 12.06 -13.13
C VAL A 400 5.78 12.53 -14.44
N SER A 401 5.62 13.82 -14.75
CA SER A 401 6.16 14.37 -16.01
C SER A 401 7.68 14.55 -15.95
N ALA A 402 8.34 14.69 -17.10
CA ALA A 402 9.76 15.00 -17.16
C ALA A 402 10.09 16.35 -16.49
N ALA A 403 9.20 17.35 -16.63
CA ALA A 403 9.37 18.63 -15.96
C ALA A 403 9.31 18.49 -14.43
N THR A 404 8.38 17.67 -13.93
CA THR A 404 8.23 17.38 -12.50
C THR A 404 9.46 16.66 -11.95
N ALA A 405 9.87 15.57 -12.61
CA ALA A 405 11.06 14.81 -12.23
C ALA A 405 12.32 15.69 -12.21
N ASN A 406 12.51 16.52 -13.24
CA ASN A 406 13.63 17.46 -13.29
C ASN A 406 13.58 18.49 -12.16
N ALA A 407 12.41 19.06 -11.86
CA ALA A 407 12.26 20.03 -10.78
C ALA A 407 12.60 19.42 -9.42
N VAL A 408 12.09 18.22 -9.13
CA VAL A 408 12.37 17.47 -7.89
C VAL A 408 13.86 17.16 -7.77
N ASN A 409 14.46 16.57 -8.81
CA ASN A 409 15.89 16.23 -8.80
C ASN A 409 16.77 17.49 -8.68
N THR A 410 16.36 18.61 -9.29
CA THR A 410 17.09 19.89 -9.20
C THR A 410 16.99 20.50 -7.80
N ALA A 411 15.84 20.40 -7.13
CA ALA A 411 15.69 20.85 -5.75
C ALA A 411 16.65 20.08 -4.83
N HIS A 412 16.65 18.74 -4.91
CA HIS A 412 17.58 17.90 -4.15
C HIS A 412 19.05 18.18 -4.47
N ALA A 413 19.40 18.37 -5.76
CA ALA A 413 20.77 18.70 -6.15
C ALA A 413 21.28 20.01 -5.56
N HIS A 414 20.38 20.96 -5.26
CA HIS A 414 20.70 22.22 -4.57
C HIS A 414 20.52 22.15 -3.05
N GLY A 415 20.29 20.96 -2.48
CA GLY A 415 20.05 20.77 -1.04
C GLY A 415 18.77 21.46 -0.54
N LYS A 416 17.75 21.57 -1.42
CA LYS A 416 16.46 22.18 -1.11
C LYS A 416 15.41 21.11 -0.88
N ARG A 417 14.47 21.40 0.02
CA ARG A 417 13.40 20.49 0.41
C ARG A 417 12.36 20.33 -0.70
N VAL A 418 11.93 19.10 -0.91
CA VAL A 418 10.77 18.72 -1.73
C VAL A 418 9.61 18.36 -0.81
N ILE A 419 8.58 19.20 -0.83
CA ILE A 419 7.42 19.07 0.06
C ILE A 419 6.23 18.56 -0.75
N ALA A 420 5.77 17.36 -0.42
CA ALA A 420 4.57 16.78 -1.02
C ALA A 420 3.31 17.47 -0.46
N VAL A 421 2.41 17.90 -1.33
CA VAL A 421 1.10 18.43 -0.95
C VAL A 421 0.05 17.33 -1.12
N GLY A 422 -0.07 16.53 -0.07
CA GLY A 422 -0.98 15.40 0.04
C GLY A 422 -0.29 14.04 -0.10
N THR A 423 -0.87 13.03 0.54
CA THR A 423 -0.41 11.63 0.56
C THR A 423 -0.33 11.00 -0.83
N THR A 424 -1.18 11.44 -1.76
CA THR A 424 -1.16 11.01 -3.16
C THR A 424 0.13 11.39 -3.88
N VAL A 425 0.68 12.57 -3.58
CA VAL A 425 1.94 13.04 -4.16
C VAL A 425 3.10 12.19 -3.69
N VAL A 426 3.12 11.82 -2.40
CA VAL A 426 4.13 10.90 -1.84
C VAL A 426 4.14 9.58 -2.62
N ARG A 427 2.97 8.94 -2.77
CA ARG A 427 2.88 7.66 -3.50
C ARG A 427 3.35 7.77 -4.95
N ALA A 428 2.96 8.83 -5.67
CA ALA A 428 3.37 9.04 -7.05
C ALA A 428 4.89 9.23 -7.18
N LEU A 429 5.49 10.04 -6.30
CA LEU A 429 6.93 10.33 -6.32
C LEU A 429 7.78 9.14 -5.88
N GLU A 430 7.39 8.44 -4.82
CA GLU A 430 8.07 7.23 -4.36
C GLU A 430 7.97 6.10 -5.38
N THR A 431 6.85 5.97 -6.09
CA THR A 431 6.74 5.01 -7.22
C THR A 431 7.66 5.38 -8.38
N ALA A 432 7.91 6.68 -8.58
CA ALA A 432 8.79 7.19 -9.63
C ALA A 432 10.28 7.18 -9.24
N TRP A 433 10.62 6.78 -8.01
CA TRP A 433 11.99 6.71 -7.52
C TRP A 433 12.72 5.51 -8.12
N SER A 434 13.91 5.76 -8.68
CA SER A 434 14.72 4.69 -9.30
C SER A 434 15.85 4.16 -8.43
N GLY A 435 15.85 4.44 -7.12
CA GLY A 435 16.97 4.19 -6.23
C GLY A 435 18.01 5.31 -6.15
N SER A 436 17.97 6.28 -7.07
CA SER A 436 18.94 7.40 -7.10
C SER A 436 18.36 8.75 -7.53
N SER A 437 17.29 8.76 -8.31
CA SER A 437 16.61 9.96 -8.78
C SER A 437 15.15 9.65 -9.09
N VAL A 438 14.31 10.69 -9.17
CA VAL A 438 12.95 10.57 -9.70
C VAL A 438 13.02 10.51 -11.21
N ARG A 439 12.32 9.55 -11.82
CA ARG A 439 12.23 9.41 -13.28
C ARG A 439 10.84 9.78 -13.78
N PRO A 440 10.71 10.36 -14.99
CA PRO A 440 9.41 10.50 -15.62
C PRO A 440 8.79 9.12 -15.86
N CYS A 441 7.52 8.96 -15.46
CA CYS A 441 6.80 7.72 -15.64
C CYS A 441 5.29 7.94 -15.71
N THR A 442 4.59 6.97 -16.27
CA THR A 442 3.13 6.90 -16.33
C THR A 442 2.74 5.43 -16.22
N GLY A 443 1.71 5.15 -15.43
CA GLY A 443 1.26 3.78 -15.19
C GLY A 443 0.37 3.74 -13.97
N ASP A 444 0.31 2.59 -13.34
CA ASP A 444 -0.47 2.38 -12.13
C ASP A 444 0.45 2.25 -10.92
N THR A 445 0.01 2.79 -9.78
CA THR A 445 0.68 2.60 -8.50
C THR A 445 -0.25 1.89 -7.52
N SER A 446 0.25 0.80 -6.95
CA SER A 446 -0.33 0.14 -5.77
C SER A 446 0.60 0.30 -4.56
N LEU A 447 1.54 1.27 -4.61
CA LEU A 447 2.49 1.49 -3.53
C LEU A 447 1.75 1.88 -2.26
N TYR A 448 1.93 1.07 -1.23
CA TYR A 448 1.47 1.33 0.12
C TYR A 448 2.62 1.83 0.97
N VAL A 449 2.56 3.08 1.42
CA VAL A 449 3.61 3.67 2.27
C VAL A 449 3.20 3.48 3.72
N HIS A 450 3.98 2.70 4.45
CA HIS A 450 3.81 2.39 5.87
C HIS A 450 5.18 2.46 6.58
N PRO A 451 5.25 2.38 7.91
CA PRO A 451 6.51 2.58 8.66
C PRO A 451 7.68 1.66 8.28
N GLY A 452 7.40 0.50 7.69
CA GLY A 452 8.41 -0.42 7.16
C GLY A 452 8.97 -0.01 5.79
N VAL A 453 8.33 0.93 5.09
CA VAL A 453 8.75 1.45 3.79
C VAL A 453 9.45 2.79 3.99
N ARG A 454 10.72 2.86 3.59
CA ARG A 454 11.48 4.09 3.60
C ARG A 454 10.97 5.03 2.50
N VAL A 455 10.74 6.30 2.87
CA VAL A 455 10.44 7.40 1.95
C VAL A 455 11.78 8.05 1.53
N HIS A 456 12.00 8.21 0.21
CA HIS A 456 13.28 8.63 -0.36
C HIS A 456 13.25 10.02 -1.01
N VAL A 457 12.09 10.45 -1.48
CA VAL A 457 11.95 11.61 -2.36
C VAL A 457 11.41 12.83 -1.62
N VAL A 458 10.68 12.62 -0.54
CA VAL A 458 9.92 13.70 0.12
C VAL A 458 10.58 14.11 1.44
N ASP A 459 10.90 15.39 1.57
CA ASP A 459 11.51 16.00 2.77
C ASP A 459 10.46 16.65 3.69
N GLY A 460 9.21 16.70 3.27
CA GLY A 460 8.10 17.20 4.07
C GLY A 460 6.74 16.92 3.45
N LEU A 461 5.70 16.89 4.28
CA LEU A 461 4.34 16.60 3.87
C LEU A 461 3.40 17.70 4.36
N LEU A 462 2.73 18.36 3.43
CA LEU A 462 1.54 19.18 3.70
C LEU A 462 0.29 18.32 3.48
N THR A 463 -0.52 18.15 4.51
CA THR A 463 -1.66 17.23 4.50
C THR A 463 -2.82 17.75 5.35
N GLY A 464 -3.99 17.12 5.26
CA GLY A 464 -5.07 17.31 6.24
C GLY A 464 -4.84 16.44 7.48
N LEU A 465 -5.74 16.55 8.47
CA LEU A 465 -5.76 15.64 9.61
C LEU A 465 -6.58 14.37 9.29
N HIS A 466 -6.05 13.21 9.62
CA HIS A 466 -6.55 11.88 9.19
C HIS A 466 -7.04 11.02 10.33
N ASP A 467 -8.13 10.28 10.13
CA ASP A 467 -8.70 9.43 11.17
C ASP A 467 -7.72 8.41 11.76
N PRO A 468 -7.96 7.98 13.02
CA PRO A 468 -7.22 6.88 13.61
C PRO A 468 -7.37 5.63 12.75
N VAL A 469 -6.33 4.80 12.74
CA VAL A 469 -6.34 3.50 12.04
C VAL A 469 -6.56 3.64 10.53
N THR A 470 -5.94 4.67 9.94
CA THR A 470 -5.97 4.87 8.49
C THR A 470 -4.63 4.68 7.80
N SER A 471 -4.68 4.24 6.54
CA SER A 471 -3.51 4.14 5.64
C SER A 471 -2.73 5.45 5.54
N HIS A 472 -3.42 6.59 5.61
CA HIS A 472 -2.79 7.90 5.64
C HIS A 472 -1.97 8.12 6.90
N LEU A 473 -2.49 7.74 8.07
CA LEU A 473 -1.76 7.90 9.33
C LEU A 473 -0.51 7.02 9.40
N ALA A 474 -0.59 5.81 8.85
CA ALA A 474 0.56 4.94 8.65
C ALA A 474 1.65 5.60 7.77
N MET A 475 1.25 6.24 6.66
CA MET A 475 2.17 6.97 5.80
C MET A 475 2.82 8.16 6.51
N LEU A 476 2.05 8.93 7.28
CA LEU A 476 2.61 10.04 8.08
C LEU A 476 3.66 9.54 9.06
N SER A 477 3.43 8.36 9.66
CA SER A 477 4.34 7.72 10.59
C SER A 477 5.62 7.23 9.91
N ALA A 478 5.55 6.79 8.66
CA ALA A 478 6.72 6.43 7.84
C ALA A 478 7.59 7.65 7.50
N ILE A 479 6.97 8.84 7.37
CA ILE A 479 7.65 10.08 7.04
C ILE A 479 8.29 10.69 8.29
N ALA A 480 7.52 10.83 9.38
CA ALA A 480 7.88 11.68 10.51
C ALA A 480 8.12 10.94 11.83
N GLY A 481 7.87 9.64 11.87
CA GLY A 481 7.84 8.82 13.08
C GLY A 481 6.51 8.90 13.81
N ILE A 482 6.06 7.76 14.36
CA ILE A 482 4.75 7.63 15.00
C ILE A 482 4.58 8.53 16.23
N ASP A 483 5.62 8.68 17.05
CA ASP A 483 5.55 9.46 18.29
C ASP A 483 5.28 10.94 18.00
N ARG A 484 5.99 11.51 17.01
CA ARG A 484 5.77 12.89 16.58
C ARG A 484 4.37 13.10 16.01
N VAL A 485 3.88 12.14 15.22
CA VAL A 485 2.52 12.20 14.66
C VAL A 485 1.47 12.15 15.76
N LYS A 486 1.64 11.26 16.75
CA LYS A 486 0.75 11.16 17.92
C LYS A 486 0.75 12.42 18.77
N GLU A 487 1.91 12.97 19.08
CA GLU A 487 2.04 14.22 19.84
C GLU A 487 1.32 15.36 19.12
N ALA A 488 1.59 15.54 17.82
CA ALA A 488 0.92 16.55 17.01
C ALA A 488 -0.60 16.35 16.95
N TYR A 489 -1.08 15.12 16.83
CA TYR A 489 -2.51 14.84 16.73
C TYR A 489 -3.24 15.02 18.06
N ASN A 490 -2.63 14.63 19.18
CA ASN A 490 -3.16 14.92 20.52
C ASN A 490 -3.28 16.43 20.72
N GLU A 491 -2.25 17.19 20.38
CA GLU A 491 -2.27 18.66 20.45
C GLU A 491 -3.31 19.25 19.49
N ALA A 492 -3.48 18.69 18.29
CA ALA A 492 -4.52 19.13 17.35
C ALA A 492 -5.94 18.92 17.92
N VAL A 493 -6.18 17.81 18.63
CA VAL A 493 -7.45 17.55 19.33
C VAL A 493 -7.66 18.56 20.47
N GLU A 494 -6.65 18.74 21.34
CA GLU A 494 -6.70 19.70 22.45
C GLU A 494 -6.97 21.13 21.97
N GLN A 495 -6.29 21.52 20.89
CA GLN A 495 -6.44 22.82 20.27
C GLN A 495 -7.69 22.93 19.39
N ARG A 496 -8.49 21.87 19.23
CA ARG A 496 -9.73 21.83 18.44
C ARG A 496 -9.53 22.16 16.96
N TYR A 497 -8.50 21.60 16.34
CA TYR A 497 -8.36 21.60 14.88
C TYR A 497 -9.51 20.84 14.23
N LEU A 498 -9.91 21.27 13.04
CA LEU A 498 -10.95 20.64 12.24
C LEU A 498 -10.35 19.59 11.28
N TRP A 499 -11.07 18.49 11.06
CA TRP A 499 -10.59 17.31 10.37
C TRP A 499 -11.28 17.10 9.02
N HIS A 500 -10.78 16.15 8.23
CA HIS A 500 -11.29 15.76 6.92
C HIS A 500 -11.10 16.82 5.81
N GLU A 501 -11.70 16.62 4.64
CA GLU A 501 -11.38 17.31 3.38
C GLU A 501 -11.62 18.82 3.37
N PHE A 502 -12.38 19.33 4.35
CA PHE A 502 -12.65 20.76 4.56
C PHE A 502 -12.05 21.31 5.86
N GLY A 503 -11.25 20.50 6.54
CA GLY A 503 -10.62 20.81 7.81
C GLY A 503 -9.40 21.71 7.70
N ASP A 504 -8.64 21.70 8.77
CA ASP A 504 -7.36 22.39 8.90
C ASP A 504 -6.22 21.54 8.31
N SER A 505 -5.03 22.13 8.22
CA SER A 505 -3.85 21.54 7.60
C SER A 505 -2.74 21.25 8.60
N HIS A 506 -1.89 20.29 8.24
CA HIS A 506 -0.68 19.92 8.96
C HIS A 506 0.50 19.88 7.99
N LEU A 507 1.52 20.70 8.24
CA LEU A 507 2.82 20.66 7.59
C LEU A 507 3.80 19.92 8.50
N ILE A 508 4.38 18.84 7.98
CA ILE A 508 5.40 18.07 8.67
C ILE A 508 6.69 18.20 7.89
N LEU A 509 7.77 18.63 8.54
CA LEU A 509 9.10 18.77 7.94
C LEU A 509 10.05 17.76 8.57
N ASN A 510 10.90 17.15 7.75
CA ASN A 510 11.88 16.13 8.14
C ASN A 510 13.31 16.66 8.25
#